data_AF-A0A7H8IJ71-F1
#
_entry.id   AF-A0A7H8IJ71-F1
#
_cell.length_a   1.000
_cell.length_b   1.000
_cell.length_c   1.000
_cell.angle_alpha   90.00
_cell.angle_beta   90.00
_cell.angle_gamma   90.00
#
_symmetry.space_group_name_H-M   'P 1'
#
loop_
_entity.id
_entity.type
_entity.pdbx_description
1 polymer ?
#
loop_
_entity_poly.entity_id
_entity_poly.type
_entity_poly.pdbx_seq_one_letter_code
_entity_poly.pdbx_strand_id
1 'polypeptide(L)'
;MAAVALAGTALAASAGVATAATPSASAAVPSCVVADEQYMGTVWVNLTNNCSSQQRVKVVYKDRVDETCYVLKPGGTATSRLAFNFSHFDRLISC
;
A
#
# COMPACT_ATOMS: atom_id res chain seq x y z
N MET A 1 -62.73 -10.02 -28.14
CA MET A 1 -61.79 -8.88 -28.15
C MET A 1 -61.43 -8.61 -26.69
N ALA A 2 -60.20 -8.53 -26.21
CA ALA A 2 -58.87 -8.71 -26.77
C ALA A 2 -57.98 -9.15 -25.58
N ALA A 3 -57.06 -10.09 -25.80
CA ALA A 3 -56.03 -10.44 -24.84
C ALA A 3 -54.86 -9.46 -25.00
N VAL A 4 -54.41 -8.83 -23.92
CA VAL A 4 -53.18 -8.03 -23.92
C VAL A 4 -52.33 -8.49 -22.74
N ALA A 5 -51.43 -9.43 -23.02
CA ALA A 5 -50.35 -9.81 -22.11
C ALA A 5 -49.21 -8.79 -22.30
N LEU A 6 -49.06 -7.86 -21.35
CA LEU A 6 -47.87 -7.03 -21.26
C LEU A 6 -46.80 -7.77 -20.43
N ALA A 7 -45.84 -8.36 -21.14
CA ALA A 7 -44.61 -8.85 -20.54
C ALA A 7 -43.74 -7.65 -20.12
N GLY A 8 -43.77 -7.31 -18.84
CA GLY A 8 -42.87 -6.33 -18.24
C GLY A 8 -41.50 -6.94 -17.99
N THR A 9 -40.50 -6.54 -18.78
CA THR A 9 -39.09 -6.85 -18.55
C THR A 9 -38.60 -6.15 -17.29
N ALA A 10 -38.46 -6.90 -16.20
CA ALA A 10 -37.78 -6.44 -15.00
C ALA A 10 -36.28 -6.32 -15.30
N LEU A 11 -35.81 -5.12 -15.63
CA LEU A 11 -34.39 -4.78 -15.59
C LEU A 11 -33.96 -4.78 -14.11
N ALA A 12 -33.35 -5.88 -13.68
CA ALA A 12 -32.60 -5.91 -12.43
C ALA A 12 -31.38 -5.00 -12.58
N ALA A 13 -31.52 -3.74 -12.16
CA ALA A 13 -30.41 -2.83 -11.96
C ALA A 13 -29.64 -3.32 -10.72
N SER A 14 -28.59 -4.11 -10.95
CA SER A 14 -27.60 -4.44 -9.94
C SER A 14 -26.91 -3.14 -9.54
N ALA A 15 -27.36 -2.51 -8.46
CA ALA A 15 -26.68 -1.38 -7.85
C ALA A 15 -25.31 -1.87 -7.39
N GLY A 16 -24.29 -1.60 -8.22
CA GLY A 16 -22.90 -1.80 -7.85
C GLY A 16 -22.61 -0.98 -6.61
N VAL A 17 -22.40 -1.67 -5.49
CA VAL A 17 -21.87 -1.08 -4.27
C VAL A 17 -20.46 -0.62 -4.61
N ALA A 18 -20.34 0.66 -4.98
CA ALA A 18 -19.07 1.34 -5.03
C ALA A 18 -18.63 1.52 -3.57
N THR A 19 -17.84 0.56 -3.07
CA THR A 19 -17.08 0.76 -1.83
C THR A 19 -16.20 1.99 -2.06
N ALA A 20 -16.62 3.12 -1.51
CA ALA A 20 -15.79 4.30 -1.39
C ALA A 20 -14.63 3.92 -0.47
N ALA A 21 -13.45 3.71 -1.07
CA ALA A 21 -12.22 3.52 -0.32
C ALA A 21 -11.95 4.80 0.47
N THR A 22 -12.26 4.78 1.77
CA THR A 22 -11.83 5.81 2.71
C THR A 22 -10.32 5.98 2.60
N PRO A 23 -9.79 7.21 2.51
CA PRO A 23 -8.36 7.42 2.55
C PRO A 23 -7.87 6.97 3.93
N SER A 24 -7.23 5.79 3.98
CA SER A 24 -6.51 5.37 5.19
C SER A 24 -5.45 6.42 5.45
N ALA A 25 -5.64 7.21 6.52
CA ALA A 25 -4.56 7.94 7.13
C ALA A 25 -3.40 6.96 7.28
N SER A 26 -2.27 7.25 6.65
CA SER A 26 -1.08 6.39 6.65
C SER A 26 -0.78 5.97 8.09
N ALA A 27 -1.14 4.73 8.43
CA ALA A 27 -0.95 4.23 9.78
C ALA A 27 0.55 4.07 10.00
N ALA A 28 0.99 4.39 11.22
CA ALA A 28 2.37 4.16 11.60
C ALA A 28 2.66 2.65 11.50
N VAL A 29 3.79 2.32 10.87
CA VAL A 29 4.23 0.93 10.76
C VAL A 29 4.57 0.40 12.15
N PRO A 30 4.17 -0.84 12.50
CA PRO A 30 4.52 -1.42 13.79
C PRO A 30 6.05 -1.50 13.96
N SER A 31 6.52 -1.27 15.19
CA SER A 31 7.96 -1.17 15.52
C SER A 31 8.76 -2.45 15.28
N CYS A 32 8.10 -3.58 15.09
CA CYS A 32 8.74 -4.84 14.69
C CYS A 32 9.20 -4.83 13.23
N VAL A 33 8.79 -3.87 12.41
CA VAL A 33 9.41 -3.61 11.10
C VAL A 33 10.56 -2.63 11.29
N VAL A 34 11.76 -3.06 10.94
CA VAL A 34 12.99 -2.27 11.04
C VAL A 34 13.37 -1.76 9.66
N ALA A 35 13.83 -0.50 9.60
CA ALA A 35 14.47 0.08 8.42
C ALA A 35 15.91 0.47 8.78
N ASP A 36 16.86 0.04 7.96
CA ASP A 36 18.28 0.38 8.05
C ASP A 36 18.68 1.17 6.79
N GLU A 37 19.15 2.41 6.97
CA GLU A 37 19.64 3.25 5.88
C GLU A 37 21.14 2.99 5.63
N GLN A 38 21.51 2.80 4.37
CA GLN A 38 22.90 2.71 3.93
C GLN A 38 23.16 3.64 2.75
N TYR A 39 24.29 4.35 2.80
CA TYR A 39 24.71 5.26 1.74
C TYR A 39 25.87 4.66 0.95
N MET A 40 25.62 4.30 -0.32
CA MET A 40 26.63 3.76 -1.23
C MET A 40 26.65 4.51 -2.57
N GLY A 41 26.63 5.85 -2.53
CA GLY A 41 26.41 6.71 -3.71
C GLY A 41 24.95 6.73 -4.20
N THR A 42 24.07 6.07 -3.46
CA THR A 42 22.62 5.92 -3.62
C THR A 42 22.10 5.60 -2.21
N VAL A 43 20.88 6.00 -1.88
CA VAL A 43 20.27 5.67 -0.59
C VAL A 43 19.60 4.31 -0.68
N TRP A 44 20.05 3.38 0.15
CA TRP A 44 19.50 2.04 0.28
C TRP A 44 18.77 1.96 1.62
N VAL A 45 17.51 1.54 1.60
CA VAL A 45 16.74 1.31 2.81
C VAL A 45 16.39 -0.16 2.88
N ASN A 46 17.05 -0.88 3.78
CA ASN A 46 16.81 -2.29 4.04
C ASN A 46 15.68 -2.42 5.06
N LEU A 47 14.59 -3.05 4.63
CA LEU A 47 13.39 -3.29 5.41
C LEU A 47 13.41 -4.74 5.91
N THR A 48 13.17 -4.94 7.20
CA THR A 48 13.08 -6.26 7.82
C THR A 48 11.81 -6.34 8.65
N ASN A 49 10.96 -7.33 8.39
CA ASN A 49 9.77 -7.58 9.18
C ASN A 49 10.03 -8.62 10.27
N ASN A 50 10.22 -8.20 11.52
CA ASN A 50 10.32 -9.08 12.68
C ASN A 50 8.96 -9.34 13.35
N CYS A 51 7.86 -8.85 12.76
CA CYS A 51 6.52 -9.13 13.25
C CYS A 51 6.12 -10.58 12.91
N SER A 52 5.25 -11.19 13.71
CA SER A 52 4.67 -12.51 13.43
C SER A 52 3.65 -12.50 12.27
N SER A 53 3.26 -11.32 11.80
CA SER A 53 2.30 -11.13 10.71
C SER A 53 2.93 -10.45 9.50
N GLN A 54 2.32 -10.64 8.33
CA GLN A 54 2.70 -9.92 7.12
C GLN A 54 2.47 -8.42 7.30
N GLN A 55 3.40 -7.61 6.82
CA GLN A 55 3.35 -6.15 6.87
C GLN A 55 3.44 -5.56 5.46
N ARG A 56 2.76 -4.44 5.25
CA ARG A 56 2.77 -3.70 3.98
C ARG A 56 3.25 -2.29 4.27
N VAL A 57 4.43 -1.95 3.77
CA VAL A 57 5.12 -0.72 4.15
C VAL A 57 5.61 0.04 2.93
N LYS A 58 5.61 1.37 3.06
CA LYS A 58 6.23 2.31 2.13
C LYS A 58 7.32 3.05 2.85
N VAL A 59 8.39 3.32 2.12
CA VAL A 59 9.50 4.14 2.58
C VAL A 59 9.15 5.59 2.29
N VAL A 60 9.22 6.44 3.30
CA VAL A 60 9.14 7.90 3.13
C VAL A 60 10.55 8.43 3.20
N TYR A 61 10.97 9.07 2.12
CA TYR A 61 12.17 9.88 2.08
C TYR A 61 11.80 11.34 2.38
N LYS A 62 12.78 12.13 2.79
CA LYS A 62 12.60 13.53 3.20
C LYS A 62 11.78 14.37 2.20
N ASP A 63 12.01 14.17 0.91
CA ASP A 63 11.41 14.98 -0.16
C ASP A 63 10.33 14.23 -0.96
N ARG A 64 10.16 12.93 -0.71
CA ARG A 64 9.23 12.09 -1.49
C ARG A 64 8.84 10.80 -0.77
N VAL A 65 7.65 10.31 -1.07
CA VAL A 65 7.22 8.98 -0.67
C VAL A 65 7.58 7.99 -1.77
N ASP A 66 8.07 6.82 -1.39
CA ASP A 66 8.26 5.72 -2.31
C ASP A 66 6.91 5.21 -2.83
N GLU A 67 6.82 5.05 -4.15
CA GLU A 67 5.57 4.61 -4.77
C GLU A 67 5.32 3.11 -4.55
N THR A 68 6.40 2.36 -4.29
CA THR A 68 6.38 0.90 -4.10
C THR A 68 5.87 0.53 -2.72
N CYS A 69 4.80 -0.24 -2.67
CA CYS A 69 4.35 -0.87 -1.43
C CYS A 69 5.07 -2.21 -1.24
N TYR A 70 5.97 -2.29 -0.27
CA TYR A 70 6.72 -3.51 0.04
C TYR A 70 5.87 -4.44 0.90
N VAL A 71 5.69 -5.67 0.43
CA VAL A 71 4.98 -6.72 1.16
C VAL A 71 6.00 -7.62 1.84
N LEU A 72 6.12 -7.49 3.16
CA LEU A 72 7.10 -8.23 3.96
C LEU A 72 6.38 -9.36 4.71
N LYS A 73 6.69 -10.60 4.38
CA LYS A 73 6.29 -11.76 5.18
C LYS A 73 6.99 -11.73 6.54
N PRO A 74 6.50 -12.47 7.57
CA PRO A 74 7.23 -12.63 8.82
C PRO A 74 8.66 -13.13 8.57
N GLY A 75 9.66 -12.43 9.12
CA GLY A 75 11.09 -12.67 8.89
C GLY A 75 11.59 -12.26 7.50
N GLY A 76 10.73 -11.71 6.65
CA GLY A 76 11.06 -11.30 5.28
C GLY A 76 11.78 -9.95 5.23
N THR A 77 12.58 -9.77 4.18
CA THR A 77 13.31 -8.53 3.91
C THR A 77 12.98 -7.97 2.54
N ALA A 78 13.10 -6.66 2.39
CA ALA A 78 13.09 -5.98 1.09
C ALA A 78 14.05 -4.79 1.11
N THR A 79 14.54 -4.40 -0.05
CA THR A 79 15.43 -3.23 -0.16
C THR A 79 14.79 -2.21 -1.09
N SER A 80 14.62 -0.99 -0.59
CA SER A 80 14.32 0.16 -1.42
C SER A 80 15.61 0.85 -1.84
N ARG A 81 15.67 1.31 -3.09
CA ARG A 81 16.85 1.98 -3.65
C ARG A 81 16.42 3.27 -4.33
N LEU A 82 17.01 4.37 -3.89
CA LEU A 82 16.75 5.68 -4.45
C LEU A 82 18.01 6.25 -5.08
N ALA A 83 18.08 6.24 -6.42
CA ALA A 83 19.23 6.67 -7.22
C ALA A 83 19.51 8.19 -7.21
N PHE A 84 18.96 8.94 -6.26
CA PHE A 84 19.04 10.39 -6.23
C PHE A 84 19.81 10.91 -5.01
N ASN A 85 20.68 11.90 -5.29
CA ASN A 85 21.54 12.54 -4.31
C ASN A 85 20.71 13.27 -3.23
N PHE A 86 21.10 13.05 -1.96
CA PHE A 86 20.68 13.77 -0.76
C PHE A 86 19.29 13.49 -0.15
N SER A 87 18.48 12.60 -0.70
CA SER A 87 17.21 12.24 -0.05
C SER A 87 17.45 11.18 1.02
N HIS A 88 17.23 11.53 2.27
CA HIS A 88 17.39 10.63 3.41
C HIS A 88 16.09 9.89 3.73
N PHE A 89 16.22 8.70 4.30
CA PHE A 89 15.14 8.00 4.96
C PHE A 89 14.58 8.89 6.09
N ASP A 90 13.27 9.13 6.05
CA ASP A 90 12.55 9.89 7.08
C ASP A 90 11.80 8.91 8.00
N ARG A 91 10.95 8.06 7.42
CA ARG A 91 10.12 7.12 8.17
C ARG A 91 9.51 6.02 7.31
N LEU A 92 8.89 5.04 7.97
CA LEU A 92 8.01 4.07 7.33
C LEU A 92 6.54 4.44 7.55
N ILE A 93 5.73 4.20 6.53
CA ILE A 93 4.27 4.30 6.61
C ILE A 93 3.61 3.02 6.11
N SER A 94 2.43 2.70 6.61
CA SER A 94 1.65 1.57 6.09
C SER A 94 1.09 1.88 4.71
N CYS A 95 0.96 0.83 3.89
CA CYS A 95 0.06 0.78 2.75
C CYS A 95 -0.94 -0.38 2.92
#